data_AF-A0A8B6XR95-F1
#
_entry.id   AF-A0A8B6XR95-F1
#
_cell.length_a   1.000
_cell.length_b   1.000
_cell.length_c   1.000
_cell.angle_alpha   90.00
_cell.angle_beta   90.00
_cell.angle_gamma   90.00
#
_symmetry.space_group_name_H-M   'P 1'
#
loop_
_entity.id
_entity.type
_entity.pdbx_description
1 polymer ?
#
loop_
_entity_poly.entity_id
_entity_poly.type
_entity_poly.pdbx_seq_one_letter_code
_entity_poly.pdbx_strand_id
1 'polypeptide(L)'
;MIQIKYIPFLAFMLSICLITADIELKEDVIKTANNVVNCNTFFNLCLPKCSSYQGYSVKCSTATDSTGKQSYNKDGTSCLCKGSEQIKPVTPVVPVVPLKSLDDFRKSVLASHNLYRKKHNVPSLQLSDELNAMAQNWAENIARTGNVQHSPPSLRNGAGENMYYEWSSVNPPSGENAVKAWYDEIMYWNFMYNADYLFPLVSNQVGHFTQVIWKSTTKLGCGRAYNVNKVYVVCNYREAGNLIGSVSKNIFPPNA
;
A
#
# COMPACT_ATOMS: atom_id res chain seq x y z
N MET A 1 50.80 -41.89 -21.10
CA MET A 1 49.92 -42.97 -21.58
C MET A 1 48.59 -42.38 -22.01
N ILE A 2 48.24 -42.55 -23.30
CA ILE A 2 46.88 -42.73 -23.87
C ILE A 2 45.90 -41.53 -23.68
N GLN A 3 45.76 -40.61 -24.65
CA GLN A 3 44.93 -40.61 -25.89
C GLN A 3 43.49 -40.07 -25.73
N ILE A 4 43.27 -38.86 -26.28
CA ILE A 4 42.18 -38.37 -27.18
C ILE A 4 40.74 -38.88 -26.96
N LYS A 5 39.76 -37.96 -26.76
CA LYS A 5 38.62 -37.71 -27.70
C LYS A 5 37.73 -36.54 -27.30
N TYR A 6 37.29 -35.84 -28.35
CA TYR A 6 36.43 -34.65 -28.43
C TYR A 6 34.95 -35.07 -28.66
N ILE A 7 34.02 -34.09 -28.59
CA ILE A 7 32.63 -34.03 -29.15
C ILE A 7 31.48 -34.55 -28.22
N PRO A 8 30.29 -33.89 -28.11
CA PRO A 8 29.94 -32.44 -28.16
C PRO A 8 28.88 -31.96 -27.12
N PHE A 9 28.85 -30.64 -26.98
CA PHE A 9 27.71 -29.74 -26.72
C PHE A 9 26.30 -30.28 -27.05
N LEU A 10 25.64 -31.05 -26.17
CA LEU A 10 24.17 -31.26 -26.21
C LEU A 10 23.61 -31.86 -24.90
N ALA A 11 23.85 -31.23 -23.75
CA ALA A 11 23.18 -31.60 -22.52
C ALA A 11 23.16 -30.44 -21.51
N PHE A 12 22.53 -29.31 -21.85
CA PHE A 12 22.06 -28.38 -20.81
C PHE A 12 20.94 -27.47 -21.35
N MET A 13 19.94 -28.09 -21.98
CA MET A 13 18.67 -27.45 -22.37
C MET A 13 17.51 -28.04 -21.57
N LEU A 14 17.59 -28.01 -20.23
CA LEU A 14 16.42 -28.04 -19.35
C LEU A 14 16.82 -27.83 -17.88
N SER A 15 17.18 -26.60 -17.55
CA SER A 15 17.00 -26.02 -16.21
C SER A 15 17.07 -24.50 -16.32
N ILE A 16 16.16 -23.94 -17.13
CA ILE A 16 15.81 -22.52 -17.12
C ILE A 16 14.58 -22.40 -16.22
N CYS A 17 14.79 -21.96 -14.99
CA CYS A 17 14.01 -20.91 -14.34
C CYS A 17 14.62 -20.68 -12.94
N LEU A 18 14.71 -19.42 -12.52
CA LEU A 18 15.20 -18.97 -11.21
C LEU A 18 16.72 -18.73 -11.10
N ILE A 19 17.27 -17.90 -11.99
CA ILE A 19 18.46 -17.09 -11.66
C ILE A 19 18.17 -15.63 -12.03
N THR A 20 18.18 -14.80 -10.99
CA THR A 20 18.42 -13.34 -10.97
C THR A 20 17.47 -12.45 -11.79
N ALA A 21 16.33 -12.11 -11.20
CA ALA A 21 15.69 -10.82 -11.45
C ALA A 21 16.35 -9.76 -10.55
N ASP A 22 17.60 -9.41 -10.89
CA ASP A 22 18.32 -8.25 -10.33
C ASP A 22 19.35 -7.83 -11.40
N ILE A 23 18.85 -7.25 -12.49
CA ILE A 23 19.69 -6.44 -13.38
C ILE A 23 18.95 -5.14 -13.60
N GLU A 24 19.34 -4.13 -12.80
CA GLU A 24 19.19 -2.72 -13.14
C GLU A 24 19.75 -2.48 -14.55
N LEU A 25 18.87 -2.44 -15.56
CA LEU A 25 19.23 -1.88 -16.86
C LEU A 25 18.92 -0.39 -16.81
N LYS A 26 19.91 0.34 -16.30
CA LYS A 26 20.10 1.79 -16.49
C LYS A 26 20.02 2.14 -17.99
N GLU A 27 19.68 3.39 -18.24
CA GLU A 27 19.33 4.10 -19.49
C GLU A 27 20.12 3.85 -20.80
N ASP A 28 21.01 2.86 -20.88
CA ASP A 28 21.93 2.66 -22.00
C ASP A 28 21.47 1.65 -23.07
N VAL A 29 20.35 0.94 -22.89
CA VAL A 29 19.82 0.02 -23.93
C VAL A 29 19.12 0.77 -25.07
N ILE A 30 18.67 2.01 -24.86
CA ILE A 30 17.92 2.77 -25.87
C ILE A 30 18.86 3.50 -26.87
N LYS A 31 20.14 3.71 -26.54
CA LYS A 31 21.06 4.49 -27.39
C LYS A 31 21.89 3.69 -28.40
N THR A 32 21.85 2.35 -28.37
CA THR A 32 22.65 1.51 -29.28
C THR A 32 21.82 0.84 -30.38
N ALA A 33 20.54 1.20 -30.54
CA ALA A 33 19.67 0.65 -31.59
C ALA A 33 19.74 1.41 -32.93
N ASN A 34 20.86 2.08 -33.23
CA ASN A 34 21.18 2.46 -34.60
C ASN A 34 21.88 1.27 -35.28
N ASN A 35 21.13 0.63 -36.18
CA ASN A 35 21.49 -0.44 -37.11
C ASN A 35 21.27 -1.89 -36.64
N VAL A 36 20.17 -2.45 -37.15
CA VAL A 36 19.90 -3.86 -37.44
C VAL A 36 19.77 -4.79 -36.22
N VAL A 37 18.60 -4.76 -35.57
CA VAL A 37 18.14 -5.92 -34.80
C VAL A 37 17.58 -6.94 -35.79
N ASN A 38 18.27 -8.06 -35.95
CA ASN A 38 17.85 -9.17 -36.81
C ASN A 38 16.53 -9.77 -36.26
N CYS A 39 15.44 -9.57 -36.99
CA CYS A 39 14.10 -10.00 -36.58
C CYS A 39 13.96 -11.50 -36.33
N ASN A 40 14.87 -12.36 -36.83
CA ASN A 40 14.78 -13.80 -36.59
C ASN A 40 15.06 -14.21 -35.14
N THR A 41 15.84 -13.43 -34.39
CA THR A 41 16.12 -13.73 -32.98
C THR A 41 14.97 -13.29 -32.07
N PHE A 42 14.18 -12.30 -32.49
CA PHE A 42 13.02 -11.80 -31.75
C PHE A 42 11.74 -12.60 -32.05
N PHE A 43 11.60 -13.14 -33.26
CA PHE A 43 10.39 -13.83 -33.70
C PHE A 43 10.13 -15.17 -32.99
N ASN A 44 11.18 -15.92 -32.64
CA ASN A 44 11.02 -17.25 -32.03
C ASN A 44 10.72 -17.23 -30.52
N LEU A 45 10.73 -16.06 -29.88
CA LEU A 45 10.44 -15.93 -28.43
C LEU A 45 9.04 -15.39 -28.13
N CYS A 46 8.28 -14.90 -29.11
CA CYS A 46 7.10 -14.08 -28.84
C CYS A 46 5.74 -14.60 -29.32
N LEU A 47 5.60 -15.82 -29.84
CA LEU A 47 4.26 -16.40 -30.09
C LEU A 47 4.25 -17.87 -29.67
N PRO A 48 3.63 -18.22 -28.51
CA PRO A 48 2.21 -17.94 -28.30
C PRO A 48 1.82 -17.55 -26.86
N LYS A 49 2.37 -16.47 -26.28
CA LYS A 49 1.85 -15.88 -25.02
C LYS A 49 2.17 -14.39 -24.88
N CYS A 50 1.54 -13.53 -25.67
CA CYS A 50 1.52 -12.09 -25.38
C CYS A 50 0.12 -11.54 -25.64
N SER A 51 -0.79 -11.73 -24.68
CA SER A 51 -2.06 -10.99 -24.61
C SER A 51 -1.99 -9.78 -23.67
N SER A 52 -0.90 -9.55 -22.93
CA SER A 52 -0.65 -8.32 -22.18
C SER A 52 0.72 -8.35 -21.48
N TYR A 53 1.52 -7.29 -21.60
CA TYR A 53 2.62 -7.00 -20.68
C TYR A 53 2.52 -5.53 -20.25
N GLN A 54 2.46 -5.28 -18.95
CA GLN A 54 2.42 -3.95 -18.33
C GLN A 54 1.42 -2.94 -18.94
N GLY A 55 0.20 -3.37 -19.28
CA GLY A 55 -0.87 -2.45 -19.71
C GLY A 55 -0.74 -1.89 -21.13
N TYR A 56 0.19 -2.39 -21.94
CA TYR A 56 0.31 -2.01 -23.35
C TYR A 56 -0.36 -3.04 -24.28
N SER A 57 -1.23 -2.58 -25.19
CA SER A 57 -1.74 -3.38 -26.32
C SER A 57 -0.86 -3.14 -27.55
N VAL A 58 -0.15 -4.15 -28.03
CA VAL A 58 0.57 -4.09 -29.31
C VAL A 58 -0.38 -4.57 -30.41
N LYS A 59 -0.83 -3.66 -31.28
CA LYS A 59 -1.51 -4.04 -32.53
C LYS A 59 -0.45 -4.24 -33.60
N CYS A 60 -0.13 -5.50 -33.91
CA CYS A 60 0.55 -5.81 -35.16
C CYS A 60 -0.50 -5.76 -36.29
N SER A 61 -0.58 -4.66 -37.02
CA SER A 61 -1.35 -4.62 -38.26
C SER A 61 -0.57 -5.41 -39.32
N THR A 62 -1.18 -6.46 -39.89
CA THR A 62 -0.68 -7.06 -41.12
C THR A 62 -0.65 -5.99 -42.19
N ALA A 63 0.55 -5.63 -42.67
CA ALA A 63 0.68 -4.72 -43.80
C ALA A 63 0.01 -5.37 -45.03
N THR A 64 -0.98 -4.69 -45.59
CA THR A 64 -1.60 -5.06 -46.87
C THR A 64 -1.28 -3.97 -47.88
N ASP A 65 -0.96 -4.36 -49.10
CA ASP A 65 -0.77 -3.42 -50.19
C ASP A 65 -2.10 -2.73 -50.58
N SER A 66 -2.06 -1.79 -51.52
CA SER A 66 -3.24 -1.05 -51.99
C SER A 66 -4.32 -1.92 -52.64
N THR A 67 -4.12 -3.24 -52.74
CA THR A 67 -5.08 -4.23 -53.26
C THR A 67 -5.60 -5.19 -52.19
N GLY A 68 -5.19 -5.02 -50.92
CA GLY A 68 -5.65 -5.85 -49.80
C GLY A 68 -4.91 -7.17 -49.62
N LYS A 69 -3.76 -7.37 -50.27
CA LYS A 69 -2.93 -8.58 -50.15
C LYS A 69 -1.77 -8.35 -49.19
N GLN A 70 -1.43 -9.35 -48.36
CA GLN A 70 -0.35 -9.23 -47.36
C GLN A 70 0.98 -8.90 -48.06
N SER A 71 1.63 -7.79 -47.66
CA SER A 71 2.87 -7.33 -48.27
C SER A 71 4.08 -7.94 -47.55
N TYR A 72 4.74 -8.88 -48.21
CA TYR A 72 6.04 -9.41 -47.79
C TYR A 72 7.18 -8.56 -48.38
N ASN A 73 8.37 -8.63 -47.77
CA ASN A 73 9.61 -8.22 -48.43
C ASN A 73 9.78 -8.94 -49.79
N LYS A 74 10.62 -8.43 -50.70
CA LYS A 74 10.84 -8.98 -52.06
C LYS A 74 11.27 -10.45 -52.09
N ASP A 75 11.67 -11.02 -50.95
CA ASP A 75 12.08 -12.40 -50.74
C ASP A 75 11.03 -13.28 -50.03
N GLY A 76 9.86 -12.74 -49.65
CA GLY A 76 8.73 -13.50 -49.10
C GLY A 76 8.84 -13.89 -47.63
N THR A 77 9.86 -13.44 -46.88
CA THR A 77 10.18 -14.01 -45.54
C THR A 77 9.80 -13.13 -44.35
N SER A 78 9.39 -11.87 -44.55
CA SER A 78 9.09 -10.95 -43.44
C SER A 78 8.05 -9.87 -43.78
N CYS A 79 7.28 -9.45 -42.77
CA CYS A 79 6.29 -8.37 -42.86
C CYS A 79 6.96 -7.01 -42.63
N LEU A 80 6.69 -6.03 -43.49
CA LEU A 80 7.14 -4.65 -43.31
C LEU A 80 6.15 -3.86 -42.45
N CYS A 81 6.52 -3.54 -41.21
CA CYS A 81 5.81 -2.53 -40.43
C CYS A 81 6.19 -1.13 -40.95
N LYS A 82 5.34 -0.50 -41.77
CA LYS A 82 5.47 0.92 -42.10
C LYS A 82 4.61 1.74 -41.14
N GLY A 83 5.25 2.66 -40.42
CA GLY A 83 4.59 3.66 -39.59
C GLY A 83 4.87 3.44 -38.11
N SER A 84 5.82 4.19 -37.56
CA SER A 84 5.84 4.49 -36.14
C SER A 84 4.79 5.57 -35.87
N GLU A 85 3.51 5.19 -35.93
CA GLU A 85 2.50 6.03 -35.27
C GLU A 85 2.81 5.95 -33.77
N GLN A 86 3.16 7.09 -33.18
CA GLN A 86 3.29 7.24 -31.74
C GLN A 86 1.93 6.92 -31.13
N ILE A 87 1.75 5.67 -30.70
CA ILE A 87 0.60 5.28 -29.90
C ILE A 87 0.75 6.09 -28.61
N LYS A 88 -0.01 7.18 -28.47
CA LYS A 88 -0.10 7.88 -27.19
C LYS A 88 -0.46 6.83 -26.14
N PRO A 89 0.20 6.81 -24.97
CA PRO A 89 -0.11 5.86 -23.93
C PRO A 89 -1.61 5.87 -23.67
N VAL A 90 -2.30 4.81 -24.10
CA VAL A 90 -3.68 4.59 -23.68
C VAL A 90 -3.54 4.11 -22.26
N THR A 91 -3.53 5.05 -21.32
CA THR A 91 -3.68 4.73 -19.91
C THR A 91 -4.99 3.94 -19.81
N PRO A 92 -4.97 2.69 -19.31
CA PRO A 92 -6.22 2.02 -19.02
C PRO A 92 -6.96 2.90 -18.02
N VAL A 93 -8.08 3.48 -18.45
CA VAL A 93 -8.99 4.21 -17.57
C VAL A 93 -9.69 3.14 -16.74
N VAL A 94 -8.98 2.63 -15.73
CA VAL A 94 -9.60 2.04 -14.56
C VAL A 94 -10.54 3.13 -14.03
N PRO A 95 -11.82 2.85 -13.73
CA PRO A 95 -12.67 3.82 -13.08
C PRO A 95 -11.94 4.31 -11.82
N VAL A 96 -11.42 5.54 -11.88
CA VAL A 96 -10.83 6.20 -10.72
C VAL A 96 -12.00 6.52 -9.82
N VAL A 97 -12.43 5.55 -9.01
CA VAL A 97 -13.21 5.88 -7.82
C VAL A 97 -12.30 6.83 -7.04
N PRO A 98 -12.67 8.11 -6.87
CA PRO A 98 -11.80 9.06 -6.21
C PRO A 98 -11.45 8.48 -4.85
N LEU A 99 -10.17 8.21 -4.61
CA LEU A 99 -9.69 7.93 -3.27
C LEU A 99 -10.24 9.05 -2.39
N LYS A 100 -10.99 8.73 -1.33
CA LYS A 100 -11.32 9.73 -0.31
C LYS A 100 -10.00 10.41 0.04
N SER A 101 -9.97 11.73 -0.11
CA SER A 101 -8.77 12.51 0.14
C SER A 101 -8.27 12.20 1.56
N LEU A 102 -6.97 12.37 1.80
CA LEU A 102 -6.42 12.17 3.14
C LEU A 102 -7.11 13.07 4.18
N ASP A 103 -7.60 14.24 3.75
CA ASP A 103 -8.38 15.16 4.58
C ASP A 103 -9.77 14.62 4.89
N ASP A 104 -10.47 14.02 3.93
CA ASP A 104 -11.77 13.38 4.18
C ASP A 104 -11.63 12.18 5.12
N PHE A 105 -10.54 11.44 5.00
CA PHE A 105 -10.17 10.39 5.95
C PHE A 105 -9.95 10.96 7.36
N ARG A 106 -9.13 12.01 7.51
CA ARG A 106 -8.88 12.63 8.83
C ARG A 106 -10.16 13.19 9.45
N LYS A 107 -11.02 13.81 8.65
CA LYS A 107 -12.34 14.29 9.09
C LYS A 107 -13.25 13.15 9.53
N SER A 108 -13.27 12.02 8.82
CA SER A 108 -14.08 10.87 9.21
C SER A 108 -13.59 10.23 10.52
N VAL A 109 -12.27 10.06 10.65
CA VAL A 109 -11.64 9.59 11.89
C VAL A 109 -11.96 10.52 13.06
N LEU A 110 -11.83 11.84 12.88
CA LEU A 110 -12.18 12.82 13.91
C LEU A 110 -13.66 12.72 14.31
N ALA A 111 -14.55 12.63 13.32
CA ALA A 111 -15.98 12.53 13.56
C ALA A 111 -16.33 11.26 14.35
N SER A 112 -15.74 10.11 14.01
CA SER A 112 -15.92 8.86 14.75
C SER A 112 -15.39 8.96 16.19
N HIS A 113 -14.21 9.54 16.41
CA HIS A 113 -13.71 9.77 17.76
C HIS A 113 -14.69 10.61 18.57
N ASN A 114 -15.13 11.73 18.02
CA ASN A 114 -16.01 12.66 18.71
C ASN A 114 -17.41 12.09 18.95
N LEU A 115 -17.89 11.19 18.09
CA LEU A 115 -19.11 10.42 18.33
C LEU A 115 -18.98 9.55 19.59
N TYR A 116 -17.90 8.77 19.70
CA TYR A 116 -17.68 7.91 20.87
C TYR A 116 -17.38 8.71 22.13
N ARG A 117 -16.53 9.73 22.05
CA ARG A 117 -16.22 10.63 23.16
C ARG A 117 -17.46 11.30 23.75
N LYS A 118 -18.41 11.69 22.90
CA LYS A 118 -19.71 12.21 23.35
C LYS A 118 -20.49 11.18 24.18
N LYS A 119 -20.43 9.88 23.84
CA LYS A 119 -21.06 8.83 24.65
C LYS A 119 -20.51 8.77 26.06
N HIS A 120 -19.27 9.17 26.29
CA HIS A 120 -18.60 9.15 27.59
C HIS A 120 -18.55 10.53 28.29
N ASN A 121 -19.31 11.52 27.79
CA ASN A 121 -19.28 12.91 28.29
C ASN A 121 -17.87 13.54 28.38
N VAL A 122 -16.96 13.15 27.49
CA VAL A 122 -15.62 13.77 27.42
C VAL A 122 -15.55 14.78 26.27
N PRO A 123 -14.75 15.86 26.39
CA PRO A 123 -14.67 16.90 25.37
C PRO A 123 -14.24 16.38 23.99
N SER A 124 -14.74 16.98 22.92
CA SER A 124 -14.34 16.65 21.55
C SER A 124 -12.86 16.98 21.29
N LEU A 125 -12.23 16.17 20.45
CA LEU A 125 -10.90 16.41 19.91
C LEU A 125 -10.94 17.40 18.75
N GLN A 126 -9.78 17.96 18.43
CA GLN A 126 -9.53 18.76 17.23
C GLN A 126 -8.36 18.17 16.46
N LEU A 127 -8.38 18.28 15.13
CA LEU A 127 -7.24 17.87 14.32
C LEU A 127 -6.01 18.77 14.59
N SER A 128 -4.82 18.19 14.46
CA SER A 128 -3.53 18.86 14.53
C SER A 128 -2.68 18.46 13.33
N ASP A 129 -2.17 19.44 12.59
CA ASP A 129 -1.35 19.21 11.40
C ASP A 129 0.00 18.56 11.73
N GLU A 130 0.59 18.92 12.88
CA GLU A 130 1.80 18.27 13.40
C GLU A 130 1.56 16.78 13.64
N LEU A 131 0.48 16.45 14.37
CA LEU A 131 0.13 15.05 14.67
C LEU A 131 -0.24 14.29 13.37
N ASN A 132 -0.91 14.95 12.43
CA ASN A 132 -1.26 14.40 11.12
C ASN A 132 -0.01 14.02 10.32
N ALA A 133 1.02 14.87 10.34
CA ALA A 133 2.29 14.60 9.65
C ALA A 133 3.04 13.44 10.31
N MET A 134 3.15 13.41 11.64
CA MET A 134 3.79 12.31 12.37
C MET A 134 3.11 10.97 12.10
N ALA A 135 1.78 10.93 12.21
CA ALA A 135 1.01 9.72 11.96
C ALA A 135 1.11 9.25 10.50
N GLN A 136 1.12 10.18 9.54
CA GLN A 136 1.27 9.86 8.12
C GLN A 136 2.64 9.24 7.83
N ASN A 137 3.71 9.85 8.33
CA ASN A 137 5.07 9.34 8.17
C ASN A 137 5.20 7.92 8.73
N TRP A 138 4.58 7.64 9.88
CA TRP A 138 4.64 6.30 10.47
C TRP A 138 3.81 5.28 9.69
N ALA A 139 2.61 5.64 9.24
CA ALA A 139 1.79 4.78 8.40
C ALA A 139 2.53 4.37 7.12
N GLU A 140 3.19 5.32 6.45
CA GLU A 140 4.03 5.08 5.27
C GLU A 140 5.24 4.19 5.59
N ASN A 141 5.87 4.39 6.74
CA ASN A 141 6.96 3.53 7.18
C ASN A 141 6.51 2.07 7.38
N ILE A 142 5.35 1.84 7.99
CA ILE A 142 4.77 0.50 8.13
C ILE A 142 4.46 -0.10 6.76
N ALA A 143 3.82 0.68 5.88
CA ALA A 143 3.51 0.23 4.53
C ALA A 143 4.77 -0.18 3.77
N ARG A 144 5.86 0.60 3.87
CA ARG A 144 7.14 0.32 3.20
C ARG A 144 7.88 -0.89 3.77
N THR A 145 7.88 -1.06 5.08
CA THR A 145 8.70 -2.08 5.77
C THR A 145 7.95 -3.38 6.07
N GLY A 146 6.62 -3.35 6.07
CA GLY A 146 5.76 -4.45 6.52
C GLY A 146 5.78 -4.68 8.03
N ASN A 147 6.53 -3.90 8.81
CA ASN A 147 6.67 -4.07 10.25
C ASN A 147 5.58 -3.31 11.00
N VAL A 148 4.56 -4.03 11.48
CA VAL A 148 3.42 -3.47 12.22
C VAL A 148 3.79 -3.36 13.70
N GLN A 149 4.35 -2.22 14.08
CA GLN A 149 4.67 -1.89 15.46
C GLN A 149 4.49 -0.40 15.71
N HIS A 150 4.30 -0.04 16.98
CA HIS A 150 4.28 1.35 17.44
C HIS A 150 5.53 2.12 17.03
N SER A 151 5.37 3.42 16.79
CA SER A 151 6.50 4.30 16.52
C SER A 151 7.42 4.42 17.73
N PRO A 152 8.74 4.55 17.51
CA PRO A 152 9.68 4.84 18.59
C PRO A 152 9.22 6.07 19.39
N PRO A 153 9.33 6.06 20.73
CA PRO A 153 8.95 7.21 21.55
C PRO A 153 9.60 8.54 21.11
N SER A 154 10.85 8.49 20.61
CA SER A 154 11.57 9.64 20.08
C SER A 154 10.91 10.30 18.87
N LEU A 155 10.10 9.55 18.10
CA LEU A 155 9.36 10.05 16.93
C LEU A 155 7.95 10.54 17.28
N ARG A 156 7.46 10.30 18.50
CA ARG A 156 6.11 10.71 18.92
C ARG A 156 6.05 12.07 19.59
N ASN A 157 7.19 12.63 20.01
CA ASN A 157 7.23 13.90 20.74
C ASN A 157 6.23 13.91 21.92
N GLY A 158 6.24 12.85 22.73
CA GLY A 158 5.32 12.69 23.86
C GLY A 158 3.85 12.43 23.50
N ALA A 159 3.49 12.21 22.22
CA ALA A 159 2.14 11.85 21.82
C ALA A 159 1.80 10.38 22.15
N GLY A 160 0.52 10.14 22.43
CA GLY A 160 -0.05 8.78 22.41
C GLY A 160 -0.16 8.25 20.98
N GLU A 161 -0.47 6.96 20.83
CA GLU A 161 -0.60 6.34 19.51
C GLU A 161 -1.55 5.13 19.52
N ASN A 162 -2.43 5.08 18.51
CA ASN A 162 -3.18 3.88 18.16
C ASN A 162 -2.83 3.47 16.74
N MET A 163 -2.85 2.16 16.49
CA MET A 163 -2.57 1.57 15.18
C MET A 163 -3.65 0.58 14.77
N TYR A 164 -3.92 0.51 13.48
CA TYR A 164 -4.87 -0.42 12.89
C TYR A 164 -4.42 -0.83 11.50
N TYR A 165 -4.75 -2.05 11.10
CA TYR A 165 -4.61 -2.47 9.72
C TYR A 165 -5.72 -3.46 9.34
N GLU A 166 -6.09 -3.47 8.08
CA GLU A 166 -7.03 -4.44 7.51
C GLU A 166 -6.60 -4.80 6.09
N TRP A 167 -6.98 -6.00 5.65
CA TRP A 167 -6.86 -6.37 4.24
C TRP A 167 -7.93 -5.63 3.44
N SER A 168 -7.54 -5.07 2.31
CA SER A 168 -8.42 -4.29 1.44
C SER A 168 -8.00 -4.51 -0.02
N SER A 169 -8.93 -5.01 -0.82
CA SER A 169 -8.79 -5.15 -2.28
C SER A 169 -9.38 -3.95 -3.05
N VAL A 170 -10.05 -3.03 -2.37
CA VAL A 170 -10.72 -1.86 -2.95
C VAL A 170 -10.61 -0.68 -1.98
N ASN A 171 -10.18 0.48 -2.49
CA ASN A 171 -10.02 1.76 -1.79
C ASN A 171 -11.07 1.99 -0.67
N PRO A 172 -10.69 2.03 0.62
CA PRO A 172 -11.69 2.12 1.68
C PRO A 172 -11.73 3.46 2.42
N PRO A 173 -12.89 3.84 3.00
CA PRO A 173 -12.97 4.68 4.17
C PRO A 173 -12.59 3.85 5.42
N SER A 174 -11.29 3.63 5.63
CA SER A 174 -10.77 2.82 6.74
C SER A 174 -10.73 3.56 8.08
N GLY A 175 -11.03 4.86 8.09
CA GLY A 175 -10.95 5.68 9.29
C GLY A 175 -11.98 5.27 10.33
N GLU A 176 -13.23 5.15 9.88
CA GLU A 176 -14.36 4.76 10.72
C GLU A 176 -14.19 3.34 11.28
N ASN A 177 -13.69 2.40 10.45
CA ASN A 177 -13.39 1.02 10.86
C ASN A 177 -12.29 0.98 11.93
N ALA A 178 -11.21 1.72 11.75
CA ALA A 178 -10.11 1.78 12.71
C ALA A 178 -10.60 2.29 14.08
N VAL A 179 -11.34 3.40 14.09
CA VAL A 179 -11.87 3.97 15.34
C VAL A 179 -12.88 3.03 15.99
N LYS A 180 -13.74 2.37 15.20
CA LYS A 180 -14.68 1.38 15.73
C LYS A 180 -13.94 0.21 16.38
N ALA A 181 -12.93 -0.36 15.70
CA ALA A 181 -12.15 -1.48 16.23
C ALA A 181 -11.45 -1.11 17.54
N TRP A 182 -10.85 0.09 17.61
CA TRP A 182 -10.27 0.61 18.85
C TRP A 182 -11.31 0.81 19.95
N TYR A 183 -12.48 1.36 19.61
CA TYR A 183 -13.55 1.59 20.60
C TYR A 183 -14.16 0.28 21.11
N ASP A 184 -14.33 -0.73 20.25
CA ASP A 184 -14.95 -2.02 20.60
C ASP A 184 -14.20 -2.76 21.71
N GLU A 185 -12.92 -2.45 21.95
CA GLU A 185 -12.17 -2.92 23.12
C GLU A 185 -12.83 -2.55 24.46
N ILE A 186 -13.80 -1.61 24.48
CA ILE A 186 -14.67 -1.35 25.62
C ILE A 186 -15.30 -2.63 26.19
N MET A 187 -15.52 -3.66 25.37
CA MET A 187 -16.06 -4.95 25.81
C MET A 187 -15.17 -5.67 26.84
N TYR A 188 -13.87 -5.35 26.89
CA TYR A 188 -12.92 -5.89 27.85
C TYR A 188 -12.71 -4.95 29.05
N TRP A 189 -13.36 -3.79 29.06
CA TRP A 189 -13.28 -2.82 30.15
C TRP A 189 -14.44 -2.99 31.12
N ASN A 190 -14.13 -3.03 32.42
CA ASN A 190 -15.13 -3.14 33.47
C ASN A 190 -15.16 -1.87 34.33
N PHE A 191 -16.22 -1.08 34.17
CA PHE A 191 -16.44 0.19 34.88
C PHE A 191 -16.76 0.04 36.37
N MET A 192 -17.01 -1.17 36.87
CA MET A 192 -17.29 -1.42 38.30
C MET A 192 -16.01 -1.53 39.14
N TYR A 193 -14.86 -1.80 38.52
CA TYR A 193 -13.58 -1.88 39.21
C TYR A 193 -12.88 -0.53 39.29
N ASN A 194 -11.95 -0.40 40.24
CA ASN A 194 -11.05 0.74 40.28
C ASN A 194 -10.21 0.79 38.99
N ALA A 195 -10.41 1.82 38.18
CA ALA A 195 -9.78 1.98 36.88
C ALA A 195 -8.25 2.04 36.95
N ASP A 196 -7.69 2.69 37.97
CA ASP A 196 -6.23 2.83 38.13
C ASP A 196 -5.56 1.51 38.51
N TYR A 197 -6.30 0.63 39.20
CA TYR A 197 -5.84 -0.73 39.52
C TYR A 197 -6.06 -1.70 38.36
N LEU A 198 -7.20 -1.61 37.67
CA LEU A 198 -7.55 -2.49 36.56
C LEU A 198 -6.65 -2.26 35.34
N PHE A 199 -6.43 -1.00 34.97
CA PHE A 199 -5.79 -0.66 33.70
C PHE A 199 -4.42 -1.32 33.48
N PRO A 200 -3.48 -1.31 34.44
CA PRO A 200 -2.19 -2.00 34.25
C PRO A 200 -2.33 -3.49 33.90
N LEU A 201 -3.37 -4.17 34.40
CA LEU A 201 -3.61 -5.60 34.21
C LEU A 201 -4.18 -5.93 32.83
N VAL A 202 -4.91 -4.99 32.22
CA VAL A 202 -5.63 -5.20 30.94
C VAL A 202 -5.19 -4.25 29.82
N SER A 203 -4.19 -3.40 30.06
CA SER A 203 -3.75 -2.34 29.14
C SER A 203 -3.47 -2.81 27.71
N ASN A 204 -2.92 -4.02 27.54
CA ASN A 204 -2.69 -4.62 26.22
C ASN A 204 -3.96 -4.94 25.42
N GLN A 205 -5.13 -5.01 26.08
CA GLN A 205 -6.43 -5.35 25.47
C GLN A 205 -7.35 -4.14 25.32
N VAL A 206 -7.13 -3.07 26.10
CA VAL A 206 -8.02 -1.89 26.18
C VAL A 206 -7.31 -0.57 25.87
N GLY A 207 -6.02 -0.63 25.56
CA GLY A 207 -5.17 0.54 25.38
C GLY A 207 -5.67 1.45 24.26
N HIS A 208 -6.22 0.90 23.18
CA HIS A 208 -6.74 1.73 22.11
C HIS A 208 -8.06 2.39 22.52
N PHE A 209 -8.99 1.65 23.13
CA PHE A 209 -10.25 2.19 23.62
C PHE A 209 -10.03 3.34 24.61
N THR A 210 -9.19 3.10 25.62
CA THR A 210 -8.91 4.08 26.67
C THR A 210 -8.29 5.36 26.09
N GLN A 211 -7.41 5.25 25.09
CA GLN A 211 -6.87 6.42 24.39
C GLN A 211 -7.94 7.18 23.59
N VAL A 212 -8.86 6.50 22.90
CA VAL A 212 -9.93 7.14 22.10
C VAL A 212 -10.78 8.06 22.99
N ILE A 213 -11.14 7.61 24.19
CA ILE A 213 -12.02 8.34 25.10
C ILE A 213 -11.29 9.08 26.23
N TRP A 214 -9.96 9.18 26.18
CA TRP A 214 -9.18 9.83 27.24
C TRP A 214 -9.57 11.31 27.39
N LYS A 215 -10.15 11.69 28.54
CA LYS A 215 -10.72 13.03 28.75
C LYS A 215 -9.74 14.17 28.50
N SER A 216 -8.51 14.07 29.02
CA SER A 216 -7.51 15.14 28.92
C SER A 216 -6.84 15.25 27.55
N THR A 217 -7.01 14.27 26.65
CA THR A 217 -6.55 14.40 25.27
C THR A 217 -7.42 15.42 24.54
N THR A 218 -6.80 16.34 23.81
CA THR A 218 -7.49 17.48 23.15
C THR A 218 -7.26 17.54 21.64
N LYS A 219 -6.16 16.96 21.17
CA LYS A 219 -5.71 16.96 19.79
C LYS A 219 -5.53 15.55 19.26
N LEU A 220 -5.85 15.40 17.98
CA LEU A 220 -5.74 14.16 17.22
C LEU A 220 -5.01 14.48 15.91
N GLY A 221 -4.18 13.57 15.44
CA GLY A 221 -3.77 13.57 14.05
C GLY A 221 -3.59 12.17 13.54
N CYS A 222 -3.96 11.94 12.29
CA CYS A 222 -4.02 10.61 11.73
C CYS A 222 -3.45 10.55 10.32
N GLY A 223 -2.84 9.40 10.05
CA GLY A 223 -2.21 9.06 8.79
C GLY A 223 -2.70 7.71 8.29
N ARG A 224 -2.60 7.54 6.98
CA ARG A 224 -2.96 6.30 6.30
C ARG A 224 -2.05 6.01 5.14
N ALA A 225 -1.65 4.76 5.02
CA ALA A 225 -0.87 4.27 3.89
C ALA A 225 -1.36 2.90 3.44
N TYR A 226 -1.00 2.55 2.21
CA TYR A 226 -1.42 1.30 1.57
C TYR A 226 -0.20 0.53 1.09
N ASN A 227 -0.25 -0.80 1.20
CA ASN A 227 0.70 -1.68 0.54
C ASN A 227 -0.02 -2.92 0.00
N VAL A 228 0.11 -3.16 -1.32
CA VAL A 228 -0.50 -4.25 -2.10
C VAL A 228 -2.02 -4.37 -1.91
N ASN A 229 -2.43 -4.96 -0.80
CA ASN A 229 -3.81 -5.30 -0.44
C ASN A 229 -4.07 -5.09 1.07
N LYS A 230 -3.28 -4.22 1.71
CA LYS A 230 -3.46 -3.80 3.11
C LYS A 230 -3.51 -2.29 3.21
N VAL A 231 -4.33 -1.83 4.14
CA VAL A 231 -4.34 -0.44 4.60
C VAL A 231 -3.82 -0.39 6.04
N TYR A 232 -3.01 0.62 6.31
CA TYR A 232 -2.45 0.90 7.63
C TYR A 232 -2.94 2.27 8.07
N VAL A 233 -3.45 2.33 9.29
CA VAL A 233 -3.93 3.55 9.93
C VAL A 233 -3.16 3.77 11.21
N VAL A 234 -2.65 4.97 11.38
CA VAL A 234 -1.97 5.43 12.59
C VAL A 234 -2.66 6.70 13.04
N CYS A 235 -2.91 6.83 14.35
CA CYS A 235 -3.37 8.08 14.95
C CYS A 235 -2.51 8.43 16.16
N ASN A 236 -2.08 9.68 16.24
CA ASN A 236 -1.37 10.25 17.38
C ASN A 236 -2.27 11.21 18.17
N TYR A 237 -2.05 11.27 19.48
CA TYR A 237 -2.92 11.96 20.43
C TYR A 237 -2.12 12.92 21.32
N ARG A 238 -2.65 14.12 21.55
CA ARG A 238 -2.06 15.08 22.50
C ARG A 238 -3.11 15.77 23.36
N GLU A 239 -2.98 15.89 24.67
CA GLU A 239 -2.06 15.17 25.56
C GLU A 239 -2.14 13.64 25.39
N ALA A 240 -1.05 12.93 25.70
CA ALA A 240 -1.05 11.47 25.66
C ALA A 240 -2.02 10.88 26.71
N GLY A 241 -2.72 9.82 26.32
CA GLY A 241 -3.54 9.04 27.20
C GLY A 241 -2.75 7.93 27.90
N ASN A 242 -3.49 7.01 28.51
CA ASN A 242 -2.96 5.74 29.03
C ASN A 242 -1.87 5.91 30.11
N LEU A 243 -1.91 7.02 30.84
CA LEU A 243 -1.00 7.30 31.94
C LEU A 243 -1.47 6.54 33.19
N ILE A 244 -0.59 5.66 33.70
CA ILE A 244 -0.83 4.90 34.93
C ILE A 244 -1.07 5.87 36.09
N GLY A 245 -2.11 5.60 36.90
CA GLY A 245 -2.52 6.43 38.03
C GLY A 245 -3.37 7.65 37.65
N SER A 246 -3.74 7.80 36.37
CA SER A 246 -4.61 8.88 35.90
C SER A 246 -5.88 8.38 35.18
N VAL A 247 -6.13 7.07 35.17
CA VAL A 247 -7.19 6.45 34.37
C VAL A 247 -8.57 6.79 34.93
N SER A 248 -8.73 6.74 36.27
CA SER A 248 -10.00 7.08 36.93
C SER A 248 -10.49 8.50 36.66
N LYS A 249 -9.57 9.42 36.35
CA LYS A 249 -9.87 10.83 36.02
C LYS A 249 -10.22 11.05 34.55
N ASN A 250 -9.95 10.05 33.70
CA ASN A 250 -10.00 10.19 32.25
C ASN A 250 -10.99 9.25 31.55
N ILE A 251 -11.39 8.16 32.20
CA ILE A 251 -12.26 7.14 31.62
C ILE A 251 -13.58 7.11 32.40
N PHE A 252 -14.68 7.43 31.71
CA PHE A 252 -16.03 7.48 32.27
C PHE A 252 -16.91 6.40 31.62
N PRO A 253 -17.94 5.88 32.30
CA PRO A 253 -18.90 4.98 31.66
C PRO A 253 -19.65 5.68 30.51
N PRO A 254 -20.13 4.93 29.51
CA PRO A 254 -21.01 5.50 28.51
C PRO A 254 -22.34 5.94 29.14
N ASN A 255 -22.95 6.97 28.58
CA ASN A 255 -24.29 7.43 28.96
C ASN A 255 -25.30 6.28 28.77
N ALA A 256 -26.20 6.16 29.74
CA ALA A 256 -27.36 5.27 29.67
C ALA A 256 -28.36 5.75 28.59
#